data_AF-A0ABD0MIW4-F1
#
_entry.id   AF-A0ABD0MIW4-F1
#
_cell.length_a   1.000
_cell.length_b   1.000
_cell.length_c   1.000
_cell.angle_alpha   90.00
_cell.angle_beta   90.00
_cell.angle_gamma   90.00
#
_symmetry.space_group_name_H-M   'P 1'
#
loop_
_entity.id
_entity.type
_entity.pdbx_description
1 polymer ?
#
loop_
_entity_poly.entity_id
_entity_poly.type
_entity_poly.pdbx_seq_one_letter_code
_entity_poly.pdbx_strand_id
1 'polypeptide(L)' 'YHFVDQEMNWTEAQRYCREKHTDLVTINDMQEQNDIKQAIQTVDGSVERVWIGLRRTWIWSLSDPAFYRGGDLL' A
#
# COMPACT_ATOMS: atom_id res chain seq x y z
N TYR A 1 -10.12 -0.46 -12.46
CA TYR A 1 -9.29 0.41 -11.60
C TYR A 1 -9.48 1.87 -12.04
N HIS A 2 -9.30 2.82 -11.12
CA HIS A 2 -9.29 4.25 -11.44
C HIS A 2 -7.92 4.82 -11.10
N PHE A 3 -7.22 5.38 -12.10
CA PHE A 3 -5.98 6.11 -11.87
C PHE A 3 -6.31 7.55 -11.47
N VAL A 4 -5.76 8.00 -10.33
CA VAL A 4 -5.96 9.35 -9.79
C VAL A 4 -4.63 10.08 -9.91
N ASP A 5 -4.55 10.99 -10.88
CA ASP A 5 -3.36 11.80 -11.16
C ASP A 5 -3.35 13.05 -10.27
N GLN A 6 -3.14 12.83 -8.97
CA GLN A 6 -3.00 13.88 -7.97
C GLN A 6 -1.89 13.51 -6.99
N GLU A 7 -0.98 14.43 -6.75
CA GLU A 7 0.11 14.24 -5.79
C GLU A 7 -0.46 14.25 -4.36
N MET A 8 -0.32 13.13 -3.65
CA MET A 8 -0.82 12.93 -2.30
C MET A 8 0.17 12.08 -1.52
N ASN A 9 0.19 12.20 -0.19
CA ASN A 9 0.80 11.15 0.62
C ASN A 9 -0.11 9.90 0.67
N TRP A 10 0.43 8.76 1.11
CA TRP A 10 -0.31 7.50 1.14
C TRP A 10 -1.63 7.59 1.94
N THR A 11 -1.64 8.29 3.06
CA THR A 11 -2.82 8.42 3.94
C THR A 11 -3.91 9.24 3.25
N GLU A 12 -3.52 10.32 2.58
CA GLU A 12 -4.44 11.16 1.81
C GLU A 12 -5.02 10.39 0.62
N ALA A 13 -4.19 9.68 -0.14
CA ALA A 13 -4.61 8.86 -1.27
C ALA A 13 -5.61 7.77 -0.83
N GLN A 14 -5.33 7.10 0.30
CA GLN A 14 -6.26 6.11 0.86
C GLN A 14 -7.61 6.74 1.23
N ARG A 15 -7.58 7.85 1.97
CA ARG A 15 -8.81 8.55 2.36
C ARG A 15 -9.60 8.97 1.12
N TYR A 16 -8.93 9.58 0.14
CA TYR A 16 -9.56 10.01 -1.10
C TYR A 16 -10.27 8.86 -1.82
N CYS A 17 -9.58 7.73 -2.02
CA CYS A 17 -10.17 6.57 -2.67
C CYS A 17 -11.33 5.95 -1.88
N ARG A 18 -11.32 6.00 -0.54
CA ARG A 18 -12.45 5.55 0.28
C ARG A 18 -13.65 6.50 0.26
N GLU A 19 -13.41 7.80 0.10
CA GLU A 19 -14.47 8.81 0.03
C GLU A 19 -15.11 8.92 -1.36
N LYS A 20 -14.32 8.72 -2.43
CA LYS A 20 -14.75 8.91 -3.83
C LYS A 20 -14.94 7.62 -4.61
N HIS A 21 -14.34 6.53 -4.16
CA HIS A 21 -14.34 5.22 -4.81
C HIS A 21 -14.51 4.12 -3.74
N THR A 22 -13.77 3.02 -3.85
CA THR A 22 -13.78 1.93 -2.85
C THR A 22 -12.62 2.02 -1.86
N ASP A 23 -11.38 1.85 -2.34
CA ASP A 23 -10.13 1.96 -1.57
C ASP A 23 -8.94 1.97 -2.56
N LEU A 24 -7.70 2.08 -2.06
CA LEU A 24 -6.51 1.79 -2.85
C LEU A 24 -6.46 0.31 -3.28
N VAL A 25 -5.95 0.06 -4.48
CA VAL A 25 -5.87 -1.30 -5.04
C VAL A 25 -4.93 -2.20 -4.24
N THR A 26 -5.36 -3.41 -3.94
CA THR A 26 -4.46 -4.46 -3.44
C THR A 26 -4.09 -5.36 -4.61
N ILE A 27 -2.79 -5.61 -4.78
CA ILE A 27 -2.25 -6.45 -5.84
C ILE A 27 -2.01 -7.85 -5.26
N ASN A 28 -2.66 -8.85 -5.83
CA ASN A 28 -2.66 -10.22 -5.29
C ASN A 28 -1.65 -11.13 -5.97
N ASP A 29 -1.32 -10.85 -7.24
CA ASP A 29 -0.37 -11.63 -8.02
C ASP A 29 0.39 -10.77 -9.05
N MET A 30 1.37 -11.39 -9.70
CA MET A 30 2.23 -10.71 -10.68
C MET A 30 1.49 -10.36 -11.98
N GLN A 31 0.44 -11.10 -12.34
CA GLN A 31 -0.32 -10.81 -13.55
C GLN A 31 -1.10 -9.51 -13.35
N GLU A 32 -1.81 -9.39 -12.22
CA GLU A 32 -2.51 -8.17 -11.82
C GLU A 32 -1.53 -6.98 -11.74
N GLN A 33 -0.33 -7.19 -11.18
CA GLN A 33 0.69 -6.14 -11.15
C GLN A 33 1.09 -5.65 -12.54
N ASN A 34 1.29 -6.57 -13.48
CA ASN A 34 1.70 -6.24 -14.85
C ASN A 34 0.57 -5.51 -15.59
N ASP A 35 -0.66 -5.96 -15.44
CA ASP A 35 -1.84 -5.35 -16.09
C ASP A 35 -2.05 -3.92 -15.57
N ILE A 36 -1.96 -3.70 -14.27
CA ILE A 36 -2.06 -2.35 -13.66
C ILE A 36 -0.92 -1.46 -14.15
N LYS A 37 0.32 -1.98 -14.18
CA LYS A 37 1.48 -1.21 -14.66
C LYS A 37 1.31 -0.79 -16.12
N GLN A 38 0.88 -1.69 -16.99
CA GLN A 38 0.62 -1.38 -18.41
C GLN A 38 -0.51 -0.35 -18.55
N ALA A 39 -1.59 -0.48 -17.78
CA ALA A 39 -2.69 0.48 -17.80
C ALA A 39 -2.24 1.89 -17.41
N ILE A 40 -1.42 2.04 -16.35
CA ILE A 40 -0.86 3.33 -15.93
C ILE A 40 0.04 3.91 -17.01
N GLN A 41 0.98 3.12 -17.54
CA GLN A 41 1.92 3.57 -18.59
C GLN A 41 1.22 3.97 -19.90
N THR A 42 0.06 3.40 -20.19
CA THR A 42 -0.76 3.78 -21.35
C THR A 42 -1.45 5.14 -21.14
N VAL A 43 -1.81 5.47 -19.89
CA VAL A 43 -2.42 6.76 -19.54
C VAL A 43 -1.36 7.86 -19.46
N ASP A 44 -0.27 7.59 -18.74
CA ASP A 44 0.87 8.49 -18.61
C ASP A 44 2.16 7.68 -18.44
N GLY A 45 3.00 7.72 -19.47
CA GLY A 45 4.28 7.02 -19.50
C GLY A 45 5.35 7.63 -18.59
N SER A 46 5.12 8.80 -18.01
CA SER A 46 6.05 9.48 -17.09
C SER A 46 5.87 9.05 -15.63
N VAL A 47 4.80 8.33 -15.30
CA VAL A 47 4.50 7.89 -13.93
C VAL A 47 5.49 6.82 -13.47
N GLU A 48 6.33 7.17 -12.50
CA GLU A 48 7.32 6.25 -11.92
C GLU A 48 6.78 5.47 -10.72
N ARG A 49 5.91 6.07 -9.91
CA ARG A 49 5.41 5.52 -8.65
C ARG A 49 3.95 5.87 -8.42
N VAL A 50 3.21 4.93 -7.86
CA VAL A 50 1.80 5.10 -7.47
C VAL A 50 1.54 4.48 -6.12
N TRP A 51 0.56 5.00 -5.39
CA TRP A 51 0.12 4.40 -4.13
C TRP A 51 -0.80 3.20 -4.38
N ILE A 52 -0.55 2.12 -3.65
CA ILE A 52 -1.39 0.92 -3.60
C ILE A 52 -1.78 0.63 -2.14
N GLY A 53 -2.77 -0.25 -1.95
CA GLY A 53 -3.35 -0.59 -0.65
C GLY A 53 -2.45 -1.39 0.29
N LEU A 54 -1.20 -1.68 -0.09
CA LEU A 54 -0.25 -2.37 0.77
C LEU A 54 0.26 -1.43 1.87
N ARG A 55 -0.20 -1.65 3.12
CA ARG A 55 0.34 -0.98 4.31
C ARG A 55 0.85 -2.00 5.31
N ARG A 56 2.10 -1.82 5.72
CA ARG A 56 2.71 -2.54 6.84
C ARG A 56 3.23 -1.54 7.84
N THR A 57 2.91 -1.77 9.10
CA THR A 57 3.59 -1.10 10.21
C THR A 57 4.87 -1.87 10.49
N TRP A 58 5.98 -1.16 10.62
CA TRP A 58 7.24 -1.79 11.02
C TRP A 58 7.09 -2.31 12.44
N ILE A 59 7.44 -3.58 12.65
CA ILE A 59 7.47 -4.21 13.96
C ILE A 59 8.84 -4.85 14.17
N TRP A 60 9.38 -4.73 15.38
CA TRP A 60 10.61 -5.43 15.74
C TRP A 60 10.35 -6.93 15.81
N SER A 61 11.35 -7.73 15.44
CA SER A 61 11.27 -9.20 15.42
C SER A 61 10.87 -9.83 16.75
N LEU A 62 11.05 -9.11 17.86
CA LEU A 62 10.69 -9.53 19.23
C LEU A 62 9.66 -8.59 19.87
N SER A 63 8.81 -7.94 19.07
CA SER A 63 7.80 -7.01 19.60
C SER A 63 6.58 -7.70 20.24
N ASP A 64 6.44 -9.03 20.10
CA ASP A 64 5.39 -9.78 20.78
C ASP A 64 5.77 -10.01 22.25
N PRO A 65 4.97 -9.50 23.22
CA PRO A 65 5.20 -9.74 24.65
C PRO A 65 5.27 -11.22 25.02
N ALA A 66 4.65 -12.11 24.23
CA ALA A 66 4.71 -13.55 24.45
C ALA A 66 6.12 -14.15 24.29
N PHE A 67 7.06 -13.43 23.65
CA PHE A 67 8.46 -13.86 23.55
C PHE A 67 9.24 -13.69 24.87
N TYR A 68 8.77 -12.85 25.79
CA TYR A 68 9.46 -12.58 27.06
C TYR A 68 8.87 -13.45 28.17
N ARG A 69 9.70 -14.25 28.85
CA ARG A 69 9.29 -14.97 30.07
C ARG A 69 9.49 -14.06 31.28
N GLY A 70 8.80 -14.37 32.38
CA GLY A 70 8.74 -13.53 33.59
C GLY A 70 10.06 -13.21 34.31
N GLY A 71 11.22 -13.60 33.77
CA GLY A 71 12.55 -13.19 34.24
C GLY A 71 13.33 -12.31 33.24
N ASP A 72 12.80 -12.07 32.04
CA ASP A 72 13.46 -11.31 30.96
C ASP A 72 13.10 -9.81 30.98
N LEU A 73 12.14 -9.43 31.82
CA LEU A 73 11.79 -8.04 32.13
C LEU A 73 12.46 -7.66 33.46
N LEU A 74 13.76 -7.37 33.42
CA LEU A 74 14.52 -6.75 34.51
C LEU A 74 14.78 -5.27 34.20
#